data_AF-F7X8I2-F1
#
_entry.id   AF-F7X8I2-F1
#
_cell.length_a   1.000
_cell.length_b   1.000
_cell.length_c   1.000
_cell.angle_alpha   90.00
_cell.angle_beta   90.00
_cell.angle_gamma   90.00
#
_symmetry.space_group_name_H-M   'P 1'
#
loop_
_entity.id
_entity.type
_entity.pdbx_description
1 polymer ?
#
loop_
_entity_poly.entity_id
_entity_poly.type
_entity_poly.pdbx_seq_one_letter_code
_entity_poly.pdbx_strand_id
1 'polypeptide(L)'
;MKARSEKLKRLVAVQRHLERMAESEVAETARQRTELAGTIDVVVDAMGSAHPMHRVFSGHYASQLGRLVQKDQMLLGIQQVHEARMMKERAKGDRLEEHMKDARLSEDREAADNSILDLIDQHVSGGAPASGKVDGR
;
A
#
# COMPACT_ATOMS: atom_id res chain seq x y z
N MET A 1 26.25 -1.12 10.66
CA MET A 1 24.81 -1.14 11.01
C MET A 1 24.06 -0.42 9.90
N LYS A 2 22.96 -0.94 9.34
CA LYS A 2 22.24 -0.24 8.25
C LYS A 2 21.57 1.04 8.78
N ALA A 3 21.61 2.11 8.00
CA ALA A 3 20.98 3.40 8.31
C ALA A 3 19.48 3.24 8.56
N ARG A 4 18.90 4.12 9.37
CA ARG A 4 17.48 4.05 9.75
C ARG A 4 16.60 4.29 8.52
N SER A 5 16.97 5.24 7.67
CA SER A 5 16.28 5.51 6.41
C SER A 5 16.21 4.27 5.50
N GLU A 6 17.28 3.48 5.40
CA GLU A 6 17.31 2.25 4.60
C GLU A 6 16.41 1.13 5.16
N LYS A 7 16.27 1.05 6.48
CA LYS A 7 15.33 0.11 7.12
C LYS A 7 13.89 0.53 6.82
N LEU A 8 13.59 1.82 6.98
CA LEU A 8 12.26 2.37 6.69
C LEU A 8 11.91 2.24 5.21
N LYS A 9 12.85 2.47 4.29
CA LYS A 9 12.66 2.27 2.86
C LYS A 9 12.21 0.84 2.51
N ARG A 10 12.77 -0.17 3.18
CA ARG A 10 12.35 -1.57 3.00
C ARG A 10 10.93 -1.81 3.53
N LEU A 11 10.57 -1.22 4.67
CA LEU A 11 9.22 -1.30 5.20
C LEU A 11 8.20 -0.60 4.29
N VAL A 12 8.54 0.57 3.73
CA VAL A 12 7.72 1.25 2.72
C VAL A 12 7.49 0.34 1.51
N ALA A 13 8.54 -0.31 0.99
CA ALA A 13 8.40 -1.22 -0.15
C ALA A 13 7.44 -2.39 0.13
N VAL A 14 7.54 -3.00 1.32
CA VAL A 14 6.60 -4.05 1.76
C VAL A 14 5.19 -3.48 1.87
N GLN A 15 5.04 -2.31 2.46
CA GLN A 15 3.74 -1.67 2.66
C GLN A 15 3.05 -1.33 1.33
N ARG A 16 3.79 -0.83 0.34
CA ARG A 16 3.30 -0.60 -1.04
C ARG A 16 2.97 -1.90 -1.77
N HIS A 17 3.58 -3.02 -1.40
CA HIS A 17 3.19 -4.32 -1.94
C HIS A 17 1.84 -4.77 -1.35
N LEU A 18 1.65 -4.63 -0.03
CA LEU A 18 0.38 -4.94 0.63
C LEU A 18 -0.77 -4.08 0.12
N GLU A 19 -0.52 -2.79 -0.16
CA GLU A 19 -1.47 -1.89 -0.79
C GLU A 19 -1.91 -2.42 -2.17
N ARG A 20 -0.96 -2.79 -3.04
CA ARG A 20 -1.25 -3.37 -4.36
C ARG A 20 -1.99 -4.70 -4.29
N MET A 21 -1.70 -5.53 -3.29
CA MET A 21 -2.45 -6.78 -3.07
C MET A 21 -3.92 -6.46 -2.74
N ALA A 22 -4.17 -5.53 -1.82
CA ALA A 22 -5.53 -5.11 -1.48
C ALA A 22 -6.26 -4.48 -2.68
N GLU A 23 -5.57 -3.66 -3.48
CA GLU A 23 -6.11 -3.11 -4.73
C GLU A 23 -6.49 -4.22 -5.72
N SER A 24 -5.65 -5.25 -5.86
CA SER A 24 -5.96 -6.42 -6.70
C SER A 24 -7.18 -7.17 -6.21
N GLU A 25 -7.35 -7.33 -4.89
CA GLU A 25 -8.54 -7.98 -4.30
C GLU A 25 -9.83 -7.18 -4.59
N VAL A 26 -9.77 -5.85 -4.51
CA VAL A 26 -10.90 -4.97 -4.91
C VAL A 26 -11.22 -5.15 -6.39
N ALA A 27 -10.20 -5.12 -7.25
CA ALA A 27 -10.38 -5.28 -8.69
C ALA A 27 -10.96 -6.66 -9.07
N GLU A 28 -10.52 -7.72 -8.40
CA GLU A 28 -11.06 -9.07 -8.60
C GLU A 28 -12.53 -9.15 -8.19
N THR A 29 -12.87 -8.64 -7.01
CA THR A 29 -14.27 -8.64 -6.54
C THR A 29 -15.16 -7.81 -7.45
N ALA A 30 -14.68 -6.66 -7.93
CA ALA A 30 -15.39 -5.82 -8.88
C ALA A 30 -15.68 -6.57 -10.20
N ARG A 31 -14.70 -7.31 -10.73
CA ARG A 31 -14.89 -8.15 -11.93
C ARG A 31 -15.96 -9.23 -11.72
N GLN A 32 -15.90 -9.93 -10.59
CA GLN A 32 -16.88 -10.97 -10.25
C GLN A 32 -18.30 -10.39 -10.17
N ARG A 33 -18.45 -9.17 -9.63
CA ARG A 33 -19.75 -8.47 -9.58
C ARG A 33 -20.24 -8.07 -10.96
N THR A 34 -19.37 -7.60 -11.85
CA THR A 34 -19.75 -7.31 -13.25
C THR A 34 -20.22 -8.56 -13.99
N GLU A 35 -19.53 -9.68 -13.84
CA GLU A 35 -19.94 -10.95 -14.45
C GLU A 35 -21.29 -11.43 -13.88
N LEU A 36 -21.47 -11.29 -12.57
CA LEU A 36 -22.72 -11.65 -11.91
C LEU A 36 -23.89 -10.78 -12.36
N ALA A 37 -23.67 -9.47 -12.53
CA ALA A 37 -24.66 -8.54 -13.06
C ALA A 37 -25.09 -8.95 -14.48
N GLY A 38 -24.15 -9.28 -15.36
CA GLY A 38 -24.48 -9.80 -16.70
C GLY A 38 -25.29 -11.10 -16.66
N THR A 39 -25.03 -11.97 -15.68
CA THR A 39 -25.83 -13.20 -15.49
C THR A 39 -27.25 -12.88 -14.99
N ILE A 40 -27.39 -11.90 -14.10
CA ILE A 40 -28.69 -11.42 -13.62
C ILE A 40 -29.50 -10.88 -14.80
N ASP A 41 -28.90 -10.03 -15.64
CA ASP A 41 -29.56 -9.44 -16.81
C ASP A 41 -30.13 -10.53 -17.74
N VAL A 42 -29.34 -11.56 -18.05
CA VAL A 42 -29.79 -12.69 -18.87
C VAL A 42 -30.99 -13.43 -18.25
N VAL A 43 -30.98 -13.63 -16.93
CA VAL A 43 -32.10 -14.29 -16.23
C VAL A 43 -33.35 -13.41 -16.24
N VAL A 44 -33.19 -12.10 -16.02
CA VAL A 44 -34.29 -11.13 -16.06
C VAL A 44 -34.90 -11.04 -17.45
N ASP A 45 -34.08 -11.00 -18.49
CA ASP A 45 -34.52 -11.00 -19.89
C ASP A 45 -35.30 -12.28 -20.24
N ALA A 46 -34.80 -13.45 -19.79
CA ALA A 46 -35.51 -14.71 -19.99
C ALA A 46 -36.88 -14.73 -19.27
N MET A 47 -36.97 -14.14 -18.08
CA MET A 47 -38.24 -13.99 -17.34
C MET A 47 -39.23 -13.05 -18.04
N GLY A 48 -38.73 -11.99 -18.68
CA GLY A 48 -39.53 -11.02 -19.44
C GLY A 48 -39.91 -11.48 -20.85
N SER A 49 -39.31 -12.56 -21.34
CA SER A 49 -39.52 -13.06 -22.70
C SER A 49 -40.93 -13.59 -22.93
N ALA A 50 -41.49 -13.31 -24.11
CA ALA A 50 -42.79 -13.82 -24.56
C ALA A 50 -42.75 -15.30 -24.97
N HIS A 51 -41.58 -15.94 -24.99
CA HIS A 51 -41.45 -17.33 -25.43
C HIS A 51 -42.11 -18.30 -24.43
N PRO A 52 -43.01 -19.21 -24.87
CA PRO A 52 -43.79 -20.06 -23.97
C PRO A 52 -42.97 -20.93 -23.02
N MET A 53 -41.79 -21.40 -23.45
CA MET A 53 -40.91 -22.23 -22.62
C MET A 53 -40.46 -21.50 -21.35
N HIS A 54 -40.14 -20.20 -21.43
CA HIS A 54 -39.69 -19.45 -20.25
C HIS A 54 -40.80 -19.28 -19.20
N ARG A 55 -42.05 -19.17 -19.64
CA ARG A 55 -43.21 -19.08 -18.74
C ARG A 55 -43.36 -20.32 -17.86
N VAL A 56 -43.08 -21.50 -18.41
CA VAL A 56 -43.09 -22.78 -17.68
C VAL A 56 -41.98 -22.84 -16.62
N PHE A 57 -40.85 -22.17 -16.84
CA PHE A 57 -39.70 -22.14 -15.91
C PHE A 57 -39.68 -20.91 -14.98
N SER A 58 -40.73 -20.10 -14.95
CA SER A 58 -40.82 -18.86 -14.16
C SER A 58 -40.42 -19.02 -12.69
N GLY A 59 -40.86 -20.09 -12.02
CA GLY A 59 -40.47 -20.39 -10.64
C GLY A 59 -38.97 -20.68 -10.46
N HIS A 60 -38.35 -21.37 -11.43
CA HIS A 60 -36.91 -21.64 -11.42
C HIS A 60 -36.10 -20.35 -11.60
N TYR A 61 -36.52 -19.48 -12.52
CA TYR A 61 -35.87 -18.19 -12.71
C TYR A 61 -35.97 -17.29 -11.47
N ALA A 62 -37.14 -17.20 -10.83
CA ALA A 62 -37.30 -16.44 -9.59
C ALA A 62 -36.37 -16.94 -8.47
N SER A 63 -36.27 -18.27 -8.31
CA SER A 63 -35.36 -18.90 -7.35
C SER A 63 -33.88 -18.61 -7.68
N GLN A 64 -33.51 -18.69 -8.96
CA GLN A 64 -32.15 -18.41 -9.41
C GLN A 64 -31.79 -16.93 -9.24
N LEU A 65 -32.68 -16.02 -9.64
CA LEU A 65 -32.51 -14.58 -9.45
C LEU A 65 -32.29 -14.24 -7.97
N GLY A 66 -33.09 -14.81 -7.07
CA GLY A 66 -32.91 -14.63 -5.62
C GLY A 66 -31.51 -15.03 -5.14
N ARG A 67 -30.99 -16.18 -5.62
CA ARG A 67 -29.60 -16.61 -5.30
C ARG A 67 -28.54 -15.66 -5.88
N LEU A 68 -28.73 -15.19 -7.11
CA LEU A 68 -27.79 -14.27 -7.75
C LEU A 68 -27.75 -12.92 -7.03
N VAL A 69 -28.90 -12.36 -6.66
CA VAL A 69 -29.00 -11.11 -5.88
C VAL A 69 -28.34 -11.26 -4.51
N GLN A 70 -28.59 -12.38 -3.81
CA GLN A 70 -27.94 -12.66 -2.53
C GLN A 70 -26.40 -12.74 -2.67
N LYS A 71 -25.93 -13.37 -3.76
CA LYS A 71 -24.49 -13.43 -4.06
C LYS A 71 -23.91 -12.05 -4.36
N ASP A 72 -24.61 -11.17 -5.08
CA ASP A 72 -24.13 -9.80 -5.34
C ASP A 72 -24.02 -9.00 -4.04
N GLN A 73 -25.01 -9.11 -3.16
CA GLN A 73 -24.98 -8.45 -1.86
C GLN A 73 -23.80 -8.92 -0.99
N MET A 74 -23.49 -10.21 -1.04
CA MET A 74 -22.31 -10.78 -0.36
C MET A 74 -21.01 -10.23 -0.95
N LEU A 75 -20.88 -10.22 -2.29
CA LEU A 75 -19.70 -9.69 -2.97
C LEU A 75 -19.52 -8.19 -2.71
N LEU A 76 -20.61 -7.42 -2.62
CA LEU A 76 -20.56 -6.01 -2.23
C LEU A 76 -19.97 -5.83 -0.82
N GLY A 77 -20.40 -6.66 0.14
CA GLY A 77 -19.83 -6.64 1.50
C GLY A 77 -18.34 -6.98 1.52
N ILE A 78 -17.92 -7.99 0.74
CA ILE A 78 -16.52 -8.36 0.57
C ILE A 78 -15.71 -7.21 -0.05
N GLN A 79 -16.24 -6.58 -1.09
CA GLN A 79 -15.62 -5.43 -1.76
C GLN A 79 -15.35 -4.28 -0.77
N GLN A 80 -16.34 -3.93 0.06
CA GLN A 80 -16.19 -2.89 1.08
C GLN A 80 -15.07 -3.19 2.09
N VAL A 81 -14.91 -4.47 2.47
CA VAL A 81 -13.82 -4.90 3.36
C VAL A 81 -12.46 -4.73 2.68
N HIS A 82 -12.34 -5.14 1.41
CA HIS A 82 -11.09 -4.96 0.65
C HIS A 82 -10.77 -3.48 0.43
N GLU A 83 -11.75 -2.63 0.15
CA GLU A 83 -11.58 -1.17 0.02
C GLU A 83 -11.11 -0.54 1.34
N ALA A 84 -11.73 -0.91 2.46
CA ALA A 84 -11.30 -0.45 3.78
C ALA A 84 -9.85 -0.88 4.09
N ARG A 85 -9.48 -2.12 3.74
CA ARG A 85 -8.11 -2.62 3.87
C ARG A 85 -7.14 -1.83 2.99
N MET A 86 -7.46 -1.61 1.70
CA MET A 86 -6.66 -0.83 0.78
C MET A 86 -6.39 0.57 1.33
N MET A 87 -7.42 1.28 1.81
CA MET A 87 -7.28 2.61 2.40
C MET A 87 -6.39 2.60 3.64
N LYS A 88 -6.52 1.59 4.49
CA LYS A 88 -5.67 1.43 5.68
C LYS A 88 -4.20 1.18 5.31
N GLU A 89 -3.93 0.31 4.34
CA GLU A 89 -2.57 0.01 3.92
C GLU A 89 -1.92 1.19 3.20
N ARG A 90 -2.68 1.97 2.42
CA ARG A 90 -2.21 3.23 1.83
C ARG A 90 -1.81 4.25 2.89
N ALA A 91 -2.68 4.49 3.89
CA ALA A 91 -2.39 5.43 4.98
C ALA A 91 -1.14 5.03 5.79
N LYS A 92 -0.93 3.72 6.02
CA LYS A 92 0.31 3.23 6.65
C LYS A 92 1.54 3.46 5.77
N GLY A 93 1.40 3.23 4.47
CA GLY A 93 2.46 3.46 3.47
C GLY A 93 2.92 4.90 3.47
N ASP A 94 1.97 5.83 3.46
CA ASP A 94 2.23 7.27 3.45
C ASP A 94 2.95 7.72 4.72
N ARG A 95 2.51 7.27 5.90
CA ARG A 95 3.19 7.55 7.18
C ARG A 95 4.62 6.98 7.23
N LEU A 96 4.81 5.74 6.76
CA LEU A 96 6.14 5.13 6.73
C LEU A 96 7.08 5.87 5.77
N GLU A 97 6.54 6.35 4.65
CA GLU A 97 7.32 7.11 3.67
C GLU A 97 7.73 8.49 4.20
N GLU A 98 6.84 9.16 4.93
CA GLU A 98 7.15 10.40 5.66
C GLU A 98 8.29 10.18 6.66
N HIS A 99 8.16 9.17 7.54
CA HIS A 99 9.21 8.84 8.51
C HIS A 99 10.54 8.46 7.85
N MET A 100 10.50 7.82 6.67
CA MET A 100 11.70 7.49 5.91
C MET A 100 12.40 8.76 5.40
N LYS A 101 11.63 9.73 4.89
CA LYS A 101 12.14 11.03 4.43
C LYS A 101 12.75 11.81 5.60
N ASP A 102 12.08 11.85 6.75
CA ASP A 102 12.58 12.53 7.95
C ASP A 102 13.88 11.91 8.48
N ALA A 103 13.95 10.57 8.49
CA ALA A 103 15.16 9.85 8.90
C ALA A 103 16.32 10.17 7.95
N ARG A 104 16.06 10.20 6.64
CA ARG A 104 17.08 10.56 5.65
C ARG A 104 17.58 11.99 5.82
N LEU A 105 16.68 12.95 6.03
CA LEU A 105 17.06 14.34 6.29
C LEU A 105 17.90 14.50 7.56
N SER A 106 17.56 13.77 8.61
CA SER A 106 18.33 13.76 9.85
C SER A 106 19.73 13.17 9.65
N GLU A 107 19.83 12.05 8.92
CA GLU A 107 21.10 11.41 8.59
C GLU A 107 21.99 12.30 7.71
N ASP A 108 21.40 12.98 6.71
CA ASP A 108 22.12 13.90 5.83
C ASP A 108 22.67 15.12 6.62
N ARG A 109 21.90 15.63 7.60
CA ARG A 109 22.34 16.70 8.51
C ARG A 109 23.47 16.25 9.42
N GLU A 110 23.32 15.09 10.06
CA GLU A 110 24.35 14.53 10.94
C GLU A 110 25.66 14.27 10.17
N ALA A 111 25.58 13.79 8.92
CA ALA A 111 26.73 13.62 8.06
C ALA A 111 27.40 14.96 7.70
N ALA A 112 26.62 16.00 7.43
CA ALA A 112 27.15 17.35 7.17
C ALA A 112 27.86 17.93 8.41
N ASP A 113 27.23 17.83 9.59
CA ASP A 113 27.80 18.31 10.85
C ASP A 113 29.11 17.57 11.18
N ASN A 114 29.14 16.24 11.02
CA ASN A 114 30.35 15.44 11.22
C ASN A 114 31.47 15.84 10.23
N SER A 115 31.14 16.15 8.97
CA SER A 115 32.14 16.61 8.00
C SER A 115 32.77 17.96 8.38
N ILE A 116 32.01 18.84 9.03
CA ILE A 116 32.52 20.12 9.53
C ILE A 116 33.45 19.89 10.72
N LEU A 117 33.08 19.00 11.66
CA LEU A 117 33.94 18.63 12.78
C LEU A 117 35.26 18.02 12.29
N ASP A 118 35.22 17.13 11.30
CA ASP A 118 36.43 16.54 10.70
C ASP A 118 37.35 17.60 10.09
N LEU A 119 36.79 18.63 9.44
CA LEU A 119 37.56 19.76 8.89
C LEU A 119 38.20 20.62 9.99
N ILE A 120 37.47 20.88 11.08
CA ILE A 120 37.99 21.61 12.24
C ILE A 120 39.14 20.81 12.87
N ASP A 121 38.96 19.52 13.09
CA ASP A 121 39.98 18.65 13.66
C ASP A 121 41.24 18.59 12.79
N GLN A 122 41.09 18.54 11.46
CA GLN A 122 42.22 18.64 10.53
C GLN A 122 42.95 19.98 10.64
N HIS A 123 42.21 21.09 10.74
CA HIS A 123 42.80 22.43 10.89
C HIS A 123 43.53 22.59 12.23
N VAL A 124 42.93 22.13 13.34
CA VAL A 124 43.51 22.21 14.68
C VAL A 124 44.74 21.29 14.82
N SER A 125 44.66 20.07 14.28
CA SER A 125 45.76 19.10 14.34
C SER A 125 46.93 19.48 13.42
N GLY A 126 46.67 20.13 12.28
CA GLY A 126 47.70 20.68 11.40
C GLY A 126 48.34 21.99 11.88
N GLY A 127 47.70 22.67 12.84
CA GLY A 127 48.12 23.98 13.35
C GLY A 127 48.89 23.97 14.68
N ALA A 128 49.09 22.81 15.32
CA ALA A 128 49.89 22.74 16.55
C ALA A 128 51.39 22.75 16.20
N PRO A 129 52.15 23.86 16.44
CA PRO A 129 53.59 23.75 16.44
C PRO A 129 53.95 22.80 17.58
N ALA A 130 54.67 21.73 17.24
CA ALA A 130 55.31 20.88 18.23
C ALA A 130 56.10 21.79 19.17
N SER A 131 55.57 21.99 20.39
CA SER A 131 56.22 22.74 21.45
C SER A 131 57.50 21.99 21.78
N GLY A 132 58.59 22.42 21.14
CA GLY A 132 59.93 21.92 21.38
C GLY A 132 60.24 22.18 22.84
N LYS A 133 60.39 21.09 23.61
CA LYS A 133 61.05 21.16 24.91
C LYS A 133 62.43 21.78 24.68
N VAL A 134 62.58 23.04 25.08
CA VAL A 134 63.88 23.67 25.20
C VAL A 134 64.55 22.97 26.38
N ASP A 135 65.52 22.13 26.03
CA ASP A 135 66.39 21.41 26.95
C ASP A 135 67.22 22.45 27.71
N GLY A 136 66.93 22.61 29.01
CA GLY A 136 67.67 23.49 29.89
C GLY A 136 68.89 22.76 30.44
N ARG A 137 70.06 23.01 29.85
CA ARG A 137 71.38 22.76 30.43
C ARG A 137 72.34 23.89 30.08
#